data_AF-A0AA92HT73-F1
#
_entry.id   AF-A0AA92HT73-F1
#
_cell.length_a   1.000
_cell.length_b   1.000
_cell.length_c   1.000
_cell.angle_alpha   90.00
_cell.angle_beta   90.00
_cell.angle_gamma   90.00
#
_symmetry.space_group_name_H-M   'P 1'
#
loop_
_entity.id
_entity.type
_entity.pdbx_description
1 polymer ?
#
loop_
_entity_poly.entity_id
_entity_poly.type
_entity_poly.pdbx_seq_one_letter_code
_entity_poly.pdbx_strand_id
1 'polypeptide(L)'
;MAGTFNVTTGSTLTLGQFSTIIGSSGTDVITLGTSGNTVSISALETLIGAGGAGFDFITLTAGSSLQVSLLETLVGSSSTDVISVGTTGSTMLVSLLETITGGTGTDVVTLASGGNTLLVSALETLTGAVGSDIVTLGTVGNTLLVSAVETLTGAAGTDVVTLGTVGNTLLVSSIETLTGDTGTDIVTLGTAGNTILVSALETLTGAAGTDIVTLGTAGNTLQIVAFETIIGQNGTDVVFLGTSGNTVLLSGLESLAGAAGTDIVTLGTAGSTMLVTLLETLTGQGGTDVITLVGTGATMLVSGLETLAGAGGSDIITLGTSGSTILVSALETLTGQGGTDVVTLGTAGNTLLVTAVETLTGQGGTDVITLASGGNTILVSALETLTGQGGTDIVTIGTTGSTLLVTAVETLTGQGGTDVITLASGGNTVTASLLETLTGGAGSDLVFLGTSGNTTTVSAIETLVGGDGTDLVIVGTTGSTLLVRAVETIIGQGGTDVITLGNTVNTLVVGGIETLTGGTASDVVTIATTGSTLLVSAVETLTG
;
A
#
# COMPACT_ATOMS: atom_id res chain seq x y z
N MET A 1 -69.54 2.94 22.12
CA MET A 1 -70.63 1.96 21.94
C MET A 1 -70.03 0.86 21.07
N ALA A 2 -69.66 -0.29 21.66
CA ALA A 2 -69.04 -1.36 20.90
C ALA A 2 -70.11 -2.00 20.00
N GLY A 3 -69.94 -1.86 18.69
CA GLY A 3 -70.83 -2.42 17.69
C GLY A 3 -70.02 -3.11 16.62
N THR A 4 -70.56 -4.22 16.10
CA THR A 4 -70.06 -4.89 14.90
C THR A 4 -70.83 -4.40 13.70
N PHE A 5 -70.13 -4.02 12.64
CA PHE A 5 -70.72 -3.68 11.35
C PHE A 5 -70.32 -4.71 10.29
N ASN A 6 -71.30 -5.29 9.61
CA ASN A 6 -71.07 -6.20 8.49
C ASN A 6 -71.34 -5.44 7.19
N VAL A 7 -70.33 -5.35 6.31
CA VAL A 7 -70.45 -4.68 5.02
C VAL A 7 -71.27 -5.56 4.06
N THR A 8 -72.18 -4.94 3.30
CA THR A 8 -72.89 -5.61 2.21
C THR A 8 -72.09 -5.48 0.92
N THR A 9 -72.14 -6.50 0.05
CA THR A 9 -71.26 -6.63 -1.13
C THR A 9 -71.12 -5.35 -1.97
N GLY A 10 -69.88 -4.86 -2.09
CA GLY A 10 -69.52 -3.77 -3.00
C GLY A 10 -69.87 -2.37 -2.50
N SER A 11 -69.87 -2.15 -1.19
CA SER A 11 -70.30 -0.88 -0.60
C SER A 11 -69.14 0.08 -0.34
N THR A 12 -69.39 1.38 -0.52
CA THR A 12 -68.53 2.47 -0.05
C THR A 12 -69.21 3.19 1.11
N LEU A 13 -68.63 3.19 2.32
CA LEU A 13 -69.25 3.80 3.51
C LEU A 13 -68.26 4.64 4.32
N THR A 14 -68.76 5.73 4.93
CA THR A 14 -68.05 6.48 5.97
C THR A 14 -68.57 6.07 7.35
N LEU A 15 -67.69 5.62 8.24
CA LEU A 15 -68.05 5.12 9.57
C LEU A 15 -67.28 5.86 10.69
N GLY A 16 -67.98 6.20 11.77
CA GLY A 16 -67.36 6.58 13.04
C GLY A 16 -68.13 5.92 14.17
N GLN A 17 -67.43 5.26 15.10
CA GLN A 17 -67.93 4.60 16.34
C GLN A 17 -68.09 3.06 16.36
N PHE A 18 -67.62 2.30 15.36
CA PHE A 18 -67.61 0.83 15.42
C PHE A 18 -66.29 0.28 15.97
N SER A 19 -66.36 -0.81 16.75
CA SER A 19 -65.19 -1.51 17.26
C SER A 19 -64.77 -2.68 16.37
N THR A 20 -65.68 -3.17 15.53
CA THR A 20 -65.42 -4.29 14.62
C THR A 20 -66.10 -4.06 13.28
N ILE A 21 -65.34 -4.22 12.18
CA ILE A 21 -65.86 -4.16 10.81
C ILE A 21 -65.50 -5.48 10.12
N ILE A 22 -66.49 -6.13 9.54
CA ILE A 22 -66.30 -7.37 8.78
C ILE A 22 -66.79 -7.08 7.37
N GLY A 23 -65.88 -7.15 6.40
CA GLY A 23 -66.26 -7.01 5.00
C GLY A 23 -66.90 -8.27 4.44
N SER A 24 -67.08 -8.28 3.14
CA SER A 24 -67.82 -9.26 2.35
C SER A 24 -66.90 -9.91 1.33
N SER A 25 -67.46 -10.70 0.40
CA SER A 25 -66.68 -11.34 -0.67
C SER A 25 -66.49 -10.45 -1.91
N GLY A 26 -66.97 -9.21 -1.90
CA GLY A 26 -66.79 -8.24 -2.99
C GLY A 26 -65.86 -7.12 -2.56
N THR A 27 -65.47 -6.25 -3.48
CA THR A 27 -64.58 -5.11 -3.18
C THR A 27 -65.26 -4.12 -2.26
N ASP A 28 -64.87 -4.12 -1.00
CA ASP A 28 -65.40 -3.25 0.03
C ASP A 28 -64.44 -2.08 0.31
N VAL A 29 -65.00 -0.88 0.37
CA VAL A 29 -64.27 0.37 0.59
C VAL A 29 -64.84 1.08 1.80
N ILE A 30 -64.04 1.20 2.87
CA ILE A 30 -64.45 1.90 4.09
C ILE A 30 -63.61 3.15 4.27
N THR A 31 -64.28 4.26 4.54
CA THR A 31 -63.66 5.49 5.01
C THR A 31 -63.97 5.68 6.49
N LEU A 32 -62.97 5.91 7.32
CA LEU A 32 -63.16 6.19 8.73
C LEU A 32 -63.56 7.66 8.95
N GLY A 33 -64.11 7.97 10.11
CA GLY A 33 -64.43 9.35 10.52
C GLY A 33 -63.18 10.11 10.98
N THR A 34 -63.32 11.43 11.15
CA THR A 34 -62.21 12.35 11.51
C THR A 34 -61.74 12.28 12.98
N SER A 35 -62.47 11.56 13.84
CA SER A 35 -62.03 11.22 15.19
C SER A 35 -61.07 10.05 15.15
N GLY A 36 -60.14 9.93 16.11
CA GLY A 36 -59.28 8.74 16.18
C GLY A 36 -60.11 7.48 16.41
N ASN A 37 -59.94 6.49 15.54
CA ASN A 37 -60.73 5.26 15.56
C ASN A 37 -59.89 4.09 16.12
N THR A 38 -60.50 3.21 16.91
CA THR A 38 -59.87 1.95 17.33
C THR A 38 -60.74 0.79 16.88
N VAL A 39 -60.30 0.06 15.84
CA VAL A 39 -61.18 -0.88 15.11
C VAL A 39 -60.46 -2.19 14.81
N SER A 40 -61.13 -3.31 15.08
CA SER A 40 -60.73 -4.62 14.56
C SER A 40 -61.40 -4.88 13.22
N ILE A 41 -60.65 -5.30 12.20
CA ILE A 41 -61.18 -5.56 10.86
C ILE A 41 -60.87 -6.97 10.35
N SER A 42 -61.68 -7.43 9.40
CA SER A 42 -61.43 -8.63 8.59
C SER A 42 -62.17 -8.55 7.26
N ALA A 43 -61.67 -9.28 6.26
CA ALA A 43 -62.29 -9.42 4.94
C ALA A 43 -62.60 -8.09 4.23
N LEU A 44 -61.68 -7.11 4.32
CA LEU A 44 -61.82 -5.78 3.69
C LEU A 44 -60.69 -5.56 2.67
N GLU A 45 -61.02 -4.97 1.52
CA GLU A 45 -60.05 -4.68 0.45
C GLU A 45 -59.48 -3.26 0.53
N THR A 46 -60.25 -2.28 1.01
CA THR A 46 -59.79 -0.88 1.10
C THR A 46 -60.26 -0.18 2.36
N LEU A 47 -59.32 0.38 3.11
CA LEU A 47 -59.55 1.21 4.29
C LEU A 47 -58.88 2.58 4.13
N ILE A 48 -59.65 3.64 4.30
CA ILE A 48 -59.20 5.03 4.14
C ILE A 48 -59.46 5.75 5.46
N GLY A 49 -58.43 6.21 6.15
CA GLY A 49 -58.56 7.15 7.27
C GLY A 49 -58.98 8.53 6.80
N ALA A 50 -59.35 9.40 7.72
CA ALA A 50 -59.89 10.73 7.38
C ALA A 50 -58.84 11.87 7.44
N GLY A 51 -57.58 11.58 7.78
CA GLY A 51 -56.52 12.59 7.93
C GLY A 51 -56.85 13.69 8.94
N GLY A 52 -57.66 13.37 9.96
CA GLY A 52 -58.11 14.30 11.00
C GLY A 52 -57.13 14.41 12.17
N ALA A 53 -57.50 15.16 13.23
CA ALA A 53 -56.64 15.35 14.40
C ALA A 53 -56.54 14.12 15.34
N GLY A 54 -57.26 13.04 15.04
CA GLY A 54 -57.25 11.82 15.85
C GLY A 54 -56.46 10.70 15.19
N PHE A 55 -55.85 9.84 16.01
CA PHE A 55 -55.05 8.70 15.57
C PHE A 55 -55.93 7.46 15.36
N ASP A 56 -55.83 6.86 14.18
CA ASP A 56 -56.46 5.61 13.82
C ASP A 56 -55.57 4.41 14.21
N PHE A 57 -56.16 3.48 14.97
CA PHE A 57 -55.55 2.24 15.45
C PHE A 57 -56.36 1.05 14.94
N ILE A 58 -55.79 0.29 14.02
CA ILE A 58 -56.47 -0.80 13.32
C ILE A 58 -55.81 -2.13 13.65
N THR A 59 -56.62 -3.16 13.88
CA THR A 59 -56.15 -4.53 14.14
C THR A 59 -56.79 -5.50 13.16
N LEU A 60 -55.97 -6.23 12.40
CA LEU A 60 -56.42 -7.31 11.54
C LEU A 60 -56.68 -8.56 12.40
N THR A 61 -57.84 -9.17 12.19
CA THR A 61 -58.24 -10.38 12.95
C THR A 61 -58.07 -11.68 12.16
N ALA A 62 -57.73 -11.57 10.88
CA ALA A 62 -57.40 -12.66 9.97
C ALA A 62 -56.49 -12.14 8.84
N GLY A 63 -55.85 -13.06 8.12
CA GLY A 63 -54.99 -12.72 6.98
C GLY A 63 -55.73 -11.88 5.95
N SER A 64 -55.12 -10.78 5.52
CA SER A 64 -55.78 -9.75 4.71
C SER A 64 -54.90 -9.29 3.53
N SER A 65 -55.54 -8.91 2.42
CA SER A 65 -54.92 -8.16 1.33
C SER A 65 -55.60 -6.80 1.26
N LEU A 66 -55.01 -5.79 1.90
CA LEU A 66 -55.68 -4.53 2.20
C LEU A 66 -54.92 -3.34 1.61
N GLN A 67 -55.64 -2.49 0.87
CA GLN A 67 -55.18 -1.15 0.55
C GLN A 67 -55.52 -0.20 1.71
N VAL A 68 -54.54 0.54 2.21
CA VAL A 68 -54.70 1.53 3.29
C VAL A 68 -54.27 2.92 2.83
N SER A 69 -54.98 3.95 3.29
CA SER A 69 -54.56 5.36 3.14
C SER A 69 -54.86 6.12 4.41
N LEU A 70 -54.02 7.09 4.77
CA LEU A 70 -54.25 8.01 5.90
C LEU A 70 -54.51 7.29 7.24
N LEU A 71 -53.81 6.19 7.50
CA LEU A 71 -53.85 5.43 8.75
C LEU A 71 -52.56 5.67 9.54
N GLU A 72 -52.63 5.79 10.87
CA GLU A 72 -51.46 5.97 11.72
C GLU A 72 -50.96 4.67 12.38
N THR A 73 -51.81 3.70 12.69
CA THR A 73 -51.39 2.43 13.30
C THR A 73 -52.11 1.21 12.74
N LEU A 74 -51.35 0.21 12.30
CA LEU A 74 -51.87 -1.05 11.79
C LEU A 74 -51.17 -2.25 12.44
N VAL A 75 -51.96 -3.05 13.15
CA VAL A 75 -51.53 -4.31 13.75
C VAL A 75 -52.08 -5.45 12.90
N GLY A 76 -51.22 -6.30 12.38
CA GLY A 76 -51.63 -7.50 11.66
C GLY A 76 -52.09 -8.63 12.55
N SER A 77 -52.28 -9.78 11.93
CA SER A 77 -52.80 -11.00 12.49
C SER A 77 -51.67 -12.03 12.65
N SER A 78 -52.03 -13.30 12.86
CA SER A 78 -51.07 -14.42 12.86
C SER A 78 -51.05 -15.18 11.52
N SER A 79 -51.84 -14.70 10.55
CA SER A 79 -51.90 -15.20 9.19
C SER A 79 -51.30 -14.15 8.27
N THR A 80 -51.03 -14.52 7.01
CA THR A 80 -50.40 -13.61 6.05
C THR A 80 -51.25 -12.36 5.80
N ASP A 81 -50.64 -11.21 6.05
CA ASP A 81 -51.16 -9.87 5.86
C ASP A 81 -50.30 -9.12 4.83
N VAL A 82 -50.96 -8.70 3.75
CA VAL A 82 -50.37 -8.01 2.60
C VAL A 82 -51.01 -6.64 2.49
N ILE A 83 -50.22 -5.59 2.75
CA ILE A 83 -50.69 -4.22 2.81
C ILE A 83 -50.13 -3.42 1.63
N SER A 84 -51.00 -2.66 0.97
CA SER A 84 -50.59 -1.65 -0.01
C SER A 84 -51.00 -0.28 0.49
N VAL A 85 -50.05 0.64 0.57
CA VAL A 85 -50.31 2.04 0.89
C VAL A 85 -50.86 2.73 -0.37
N GLY A 86 -51.88 3.56 -0.20
CA GLY A 86 -52.52 4.29 -1.29
C GLY A 86 -51.64 5.39 -1.89
N THR A 87 -52.24 6.22 -2.74
CA THR A 87 -51.50 7.20 -3.56
C THR A 87 -51.10 8.48 -2.82
N THR A 88 -51.30 8.53 -1.51
CA THR A 88 -50.84 9.64 -0.66
C THR A 88 -49.77 9.09 0.27
N GLY A 89 -48.63 9.79 0.36
CA GLY A 89 -47.58 9.42 1.30
C GLY A 89 -48.16 9.22 2.71
N SER A 90 -47.77 8.14 3.37
CA SER A 90 -48.30 7.75 4.68
C SER A 90 -47.22 7.71 5.75
N THR A 91 -47.63 7.89 7.02
CA THR A 91 -46.76 7.69 8.17
C THR A 91 -47.44 6.70 9.12
N MET A 92 -46.91 5.48 9.21
CA MET A 92 -47.58 4.36 9.88
C MET A 92 -46.68 3.70 10.93
N LEU A 93 -47.23 3.42 12.11
CA LEU A 93 -46.71 2.41 13.03
C LEU A 93 -47.32 1.05 12.70
N VAL A 94 -46.50 0.04 12.44
CA VAL A 94 -46.96 -1.29 12.04
C VAL A 94 -46.40 -2.39 12.91
N SER A 95 -47.13 -3.49 13.01
CA SER A 95 -46.65 -4.71 13.67
C SER A 95 -47.35 -5.93 13.09
N LEU A 96 -46.69 -7.09 13.13
CA LEU A 96 -47.27 -8.37 12.70
C LEU A 96 -47.78 -8.36 11.25
N LEU A 97 -47.11 -7.64 10.35
CA LEU A 97 -47.41 -7.68 8.91
C LEU A 97 -46.33 -8.46 8.18
N GLU A 98 -46.68 -9.20 7.14
CA GLU A 98 -45.71 -9.93 6.31
C GLU A 98 -45.28 -9.13 5.08
N THR A 99 -46.15 -8.27 4.55
CA THR A 99 -45.82 -7.48 3.35
C THR A 99 -46.39 -6.07 3.43
N ILE A 100 -45.56 -5.08 3.12
CA ILE A 100 -45.98 -3.69 2.90
C ILE A 100 -45.42 -3.21 1.57
N THR A 101 -46.29 -2.71 0.71
CA THR A 101 -45.91 -2.01 -0.52
C THR A 101 -46.35 -0.55 -0.41
N GLY A 102 -45.41 0.37 -0.48
CA GLY A 102 -45.70 1.80 -0.57
C GLY A 102 -46.40 2.17 -1.87
N GLY A 103 -46.98 3.36 -1.87
CA GLY A 103 -47.72 3.91 -2.99
C GLY A 103 -46.95 5.03 -3.67
N THR A 104 -47.65 6.11 -3.98
CA THR A 104 -47.01 7.35 -4.44
C THR A 104 -46.99 8.37 -3.31
N GLY A 105 -45.91 9.13 -3.19
CA GLY A 105 -45.71 10.07 -2.09
C GLY A 105 -44.51 9.67 -1.27
N THR A 106 -44.39 10.19 -0.05
CA THR A 106 -43.35 9.76 0.89
C THR A 106 -44.00 8.87 1.93
N ASP A 107 -43.68 7.59 1.88
CA ASP A 107 -44.14 6.54 2.77
C ASP A 107 -43.07 6.28 3.85
N VAL A 108 -43.50 6.50 5.09
CA VAL A 108 -42.70 6.37 6.31
C VAL A 108 -43.34 5.29 7.17
N VAL A 109 -42.63 4.19 7.39
CA VAL A 109 -43.10 3.09 8.22
C VAL A 109 -42.19 2.92 9.42
N THR A 110 -42.78 2.85 10.61
CA THR A 110 -42.12 2.49 11.85
C THR A 110 -42.62 1.13 12.30
N LEU A 111 -41.73 0.19 12.61
CA LEU A 111 -42.08 -1.11 13.16
C LEU A 111 -42.31 -1.00 14.68
N ALA A 112 -43.23 -1.78 15.23
CA ALA A 112 -43.41 -1.86 16.67
C ALA A 112 -42.38 -2.82 17.29
N SER A 113 -42.18 -2.69 18.61
CA SER A 113 -41.31 -3.60 19.35
C SER A 113 -41.78 -5.05 19.30
N GLY A 114 -40.84 -6.01 19.30
CA GLY A 114 -41.13 -7.44 19.33
C GLY A 114 -40.34 -8.27 18.32
N GLY A 115 -39.64 -7.60 17.41
CA GLY A 115 -38.96 -8.21 16.28
C GLY A 115 -39.96 -8.51 15.16
N ASN A 116 -39.64 -8.03 13.96
CA ASN A 116 -40.53 -8.08 12.81
C ASN A 116 -39.85 -8.82 11.65
N THR A 117 -40.64 -9.44 10.77
CA THR A 117 -40.13 -10.03 9.53
C THR A 117 -41.03 -9.60 8.39
N LEU A 118 -40.55 -8.69 7.53
CA LEU A 118 -41.36 -8.05 6.49
C LEU A 118 -40.69 -8.13 5.11
N LEU A 119 -41.53 -8.31 4.09
CA LEU A 119 -41.22 -7.90 2.72
C LEU A 119 -41.68 -6.45 2.52
N VAL A 120 -40.78 -5.56 2.12
CA VAL A 120 -41.10 -4.16 1.83
C VAL A 120 -40.80 -3.81 0.37
N SER A 121 -41.57 -2.91 -0.20
CA SER A 121 -41.34 -2.38 -1.55
C SER A 121 -41.84 -0.95 -1.64
N ALA A 122 -41.16 -0.12 -2.42
CA ALA A 122 -41.58 1.26 -2.68
C ALA A 122 -41.84 2.11 -1.41
N LEU A 123 -41.08 1.87 -0.34
CA LEU A 123 -41.05 2.73 0.86
C LEU A 123 -39.87 3.70 0.75
N GLU A 124 -40.06 4.94 1.18
CA GLU A 124 -38.97 5.92 1.29
C GLU A 124 -38.27 5.85 2.65
N THR A 125 -38.98 5.49 3.72
CA THR A 125 -38.38 5.40 5.07
C THR A 125 -38.91 4.22 5.85
N LEU A 126 -38.01 3.44 6.43
CA LEU A 126 -38.29 2.35 7.34
C LEU A 126 -37.49 2.51 8.63
N THR A 127 -38.18 2.57 9.75
CA THR A 127 -37.57 2.59 11.08
C THR A 127 -37.99 1.34 11.84
N GLY A 128 -37.04 0.51 12.23
CA GLY A 128 -37.31 -0.62 13.12
C GLY A 128 -37.46 -0.18 14.57
N ALA A 129 -37.52 -1.16 15.48
CA ALA A 129 -37.70 -0.95 16.89
C ALA A 129 -36.98 -2.02 17.71
N VAL A 130 -37.19 -2.03 19.02
CA VAL A 130 -36.62 -3.06 19.90
C VAL A 130 -37.10 -4.45 19.46
N GLY A 131 -36.17 -5.32 19.13
CA GLY A 131 -36.44 -6.64 18.57
C GLY A 131 -35.34 -7.03 17.60
N SER A 132 -35.50 -8.16 16.93
CA SER A 132 -34.73 -8.44 15.71
C SER A 132 -35.64 -8.18 14.53
N ASP A 133 -35.39 -7.10 13.82
CA ASP A 133 -36.11 -6.72 12.62
C ASP A 133 -35.39 -7.26 11.39
N ILE A 134 -36.09 -8.09 10.62
CA ILE A 134 -35.63 -8.76 9.41
C ILE A 134 -36.45 -8.23 8.25
N VAL A 135 -35.81 -7.51 7.34
CA VAL A 135 -36.46 -6.84 6.23
C VAL A 135 -35.90 -7.38 4.93
N THR A 136 -36.80 -7.82 4.05
CA THR A 136 -36.47 -8.17 2.66
C THR A 136 -37.05 -7.11 1.75
N LEU A 137 -36.26 -6.61 0.80
CA LEU A 137 -36.72 -5.67 -0.21
C LEU A 137 -37.37 -6.40 -1.40
N GLY A 138 -38.29 -5.73 -2.08
CA GLY A 138 -38.95 -6.25 -3.27
C GLY A 138 -38.03 -6.32 -4.48
N THR A 139 -38.47 -7.03 -5.52
CA THR A 139 -37.67 -7.30 -6.73
C THR A 139 -37.60 -6.14 -7.74
N VAL A 140 -38.04 -4.95 -7.35
CA VAL A 140 -37.87 -3.71 -8.10
C VAL A 140 -36.83 -2.91 -7.33
N GLY A 141 -35.90 -2.24 -8.02
CA GLY A 141 -34.86 -1.46 -7.34
C GLY A 141 -35.45 -0.46 -6.33
N ASN A 142 -34.93 -0.49 -5.12
CA ASN A 142 -35.44 0.29 -3.99
C ASN A 142 -34.51 1.47 -3.69
N THR A 143 -35.09 2.59 -3.23
CA THR A 143 -34.34 3.71 -2.64
C THR A 143 -34.92 3.97 -1.26
N LEU A 144 -34.19 3.62 -0.20
CA LEU A 144 -34.75 3.51 1.16
C LEU A 144 -33.84 4.12 2.22
N LEU A 145 -34.41 4.97 3.09
CA LEU A 145 -33.79 5.34 4.37
C LEU A 145 -34.16 4.30 5.43
N VAL A 146 -33.16 3.68 6.06
CA VAL A 146 -33.33 2.64 7.09
C VAL A 146 -32.73 3.08 8.42
N SER A 147 -33.39 2.78 9.52
CA SER A 147 -32.83 2.95 10.86
C SER A 147 -33.29 1.83 11.79
N ALA A 148 -32.44 1.41 12.72
CA ALA A 148 -32.79 0.42 13.76
C ALA A 148 -33.38 -0.89 13.20
N VAL A 149 -32.85 -1.39 12.08
CA VAL A 149 -33.18 -2.70 11.50
C VAL A 149 -31.93 -3.57 11.60
N GLU A 150 -32.03 -4.83 12.06
CA GLU A 150 -30.85 -5.68 12.27
C GLU A 150 -30.45 -6.51 11.04
N THR A 151 -31.40 -6.87 10.18
CA THR A 151 -31.12 -7.64 8.96
C THR A 151 -31.86 -7.04 7.78
N LEU A 152 -31.11 -6.70 6.73
CA LEU A 152 -31.64 -6.13 5.49
C LEU A 152 -31.16 -6.95 4.30
N THR A 153 -32.10 -7.54 3.57
CA THR A 153 -31.82 -8.34 2.37
C THR A 153 -32.44 -7.67 1.17
N GLY A 154 -31.63 -7.25 0.21
CA GLY A 154 -32.12 -6.80 -1.08
C GLY A 154 -32.60 -7.94 -1.97
N ALA A 155 -32.97 -7.61 -3.20
CA ALA A 155 -33.45 -8.59 -4.17
C ALA A 155 -32.96 -8.23 -5.59
N ALA A 156 -33.61 -8.77 -6.62
CA ALA A 156 -33.36 -8.29 -7.97
C ALA A 156 -33.73 -6.80 -8.07
N GLY A 157 -32.98 -6.04 -8.86
CA GLY A 157 -33.13 -4.59 -8.93
C GLY A 157 -31.80 -3.92 -8.61
N THR A 158 -31.81 -2.60 -8.49
CA THR A 158 -30.69 -1.86 -7.90
C THR A 158 -31.20 -1.26 -6.61
N ASP A 159 -30.70 -1.77 -5.50
CA ASP A 159 -31.07 -1.37 -4.17
C ASP A 159 -30.08 -0.33 -3.64
N VAL A 160 -30.61 0.86 -3.34
CA VAL A 160 -29.90 2.02 -2.81
C VAL A 160 -30.44 2.30 -1.41
N VAL A 161 -29.62 2.03 -0.40
CA VAL A 161 -29.98 2.17 1.00
C VAL A 161 -29.14 3.26 1.65
N THR A 162 -29.82 4.17 2.35
CA THR A 162 -29.18 5.12 3.26
C THR A 162 -29.50 4.71 4.69
N LEU A 163 -28.50 4.66 5.56
CA LEU A 163 -28.69 4.42 6.99
C LEU A 163 -28.99 5.75 7.70
N GLY A 164 -29.75 5.69 8.79
CA GLY A 164 -30.10 6.88 9.57
C GLY A 164 -28.96 7.37 10.46
N THR A 165 -29.17 8.52 11.07
CA THR A 165 -28.18 9.29 11.86
C THR A 165 -27.83 8.73 13.24
N VAL A 166 -28.41 7.58 13.60
CA VAL A 166 -28.07 6.85 14.83
C VAL A 166 -27.15 5.72 14.41
N GLY A 167 -26.07 5.46 15.16
CA GLY A 167 -25.15 4.37 14.82
C GLY A 167 -25.87 3.03 14.59
N ASN A 168 -25.54 2.41 13.46
CA ASN A 168 -26.24 1.25 12.95
C ASN A 168 -25.39 -0.03 13.08
N THR A 169 -26.01 -1.18 13.35
CA THR A 169 -25.34 -2.49 13.29
C THR A 169 -26.20 -3.48 12.52
N LEU A 170 -25.78 -3.86 11.30
CA LEU A 170 -26.61 -4.60 10.34
C LEU A 170 -25.92 -5.81 9.72
N LEU A 171 -26.70 -6.85 9.50
CA LEU A 171 -26.43 -7.86 8.49
C LEU A 171 -27.09 -7.44 7.17
N VAL A 172 -26.30 -7.29 6.11
CA VAL A 172 -26.76 -6.88 4.79
C VAL A 172 -26.48 -7.97 3.76
N SER A 173 -27.40 -8.20 2.84
CA SER A 173 -27.20 -9.12 1.70
C SER A 173 -27.87 -8.56 0.46
N SER A 174 -27.23 -8.73 -0.70
CA SER A 174 -27.80 -8.34 -2.01
C SER A 174 -28.23 -6.86 -2.08
N ILE A 175 -27.43 -5.94 -1.51
CA ILE A 175 -27.62 -4.49 -1.65
C ILE A 175 -26.47 -3.93 -2.49
N GLU A 176 -26.79 -3.18 -3.54
CA GLU A 176 -25.78 -2.64 -4.47
C GLU A 176 -25.16 -1.34 -3.97
N THR A 177 -25.91 -0.48 -3.26
CA THR A 177 -25.40 0.79 -2.74
C THR A 177 -25.85 0.98 -1.29
N LEU A 178 -24.89 1.20 -0.40
CA LEU A 178 -25.13 1.43 1.02
C LEU A 178 -24.38 2.67 1.49
N THR A 179 -25.13 3.68 1.91
CA THR A 179 -24.59 4.94 2.41
C THR A 179 -24.90 5.06 3.89
N GLY A 180 -23.89 5.22 4.73
CA GLY A 180 -24.07 5.57 6.13
C GLY A 180 -24.39 7.05 6.32
N ASP A 181 -24.49 7.48 7.57
CA ASP A 181 -24.65 8.89 7.94
C ASP A 181 -23.81 9.15 9.20
N THR A 182 -24.08 10.24 9.89
CA THR A 182 -23.59 10.47 11.25
C THR A 182 -23.96 9.29 12.14
N GLY A 183 -23.01 8.81 12.94
CA GLY A 183 -23.20 7.59 13.72
C GLY A 183 -21.95 6.75 13.70
N THR A 184 -22.03 5.53 14.21
CA THR A 184 -21.03 4.50 13.95
C THR A 184 -21.76 3.36 13.29
N ASP A 185 -21.51 3.17 12.01
CA ASP A 185 -22.16 2.21 11.14
C ASP A 185 -21.26 0.99 10.96
N ILE A 186 -21.74 -0.13 11.50
CA ILE A 186 -21.07 -1.43 11.48
C ILE A 186 -21.92 -2.38 10.63
N VAL A 187 -21.39 -2.74 9.47
CA VAL A 187 -22.11 -3.58 8.50
C VAL A 187 -21.37 -4.89 8.30
N THR A 188 -22.09 -6.00 8.41
CA THR A 188 -21.62 -7.34 8.02
C THR A 188 -22.37 -7.79 6.78
N LEU A 189 -21.66 -8.32 5.79
CA LEU A 189 -22.27 -8.86 4.58
C LEU A 189 -22.63 -10.34 4.73
N GLY A 190 -23.60 -10.79 3.93
CA GLY A 190 -23.98 -12.19 3.85
C GLY A 190 -22.89 -13.06 3.21
N THR A 191 -23.01 -14.38 3.35
CA THR A 191 -21.99 -15.37 2.93
C THR A 191 -21.96 -15.68 1.42
N ALA A 192 -22.61 -14.85 0.60
CA ALA A 192 -22.44 -14.91 -0.85
C ALA A 192 -21.28 -13.98 -1.24
N GLY A 193 -20.73 -14.12 -2.45
CA GLY A 193 -19.82 -13.09 -2.96
C GLY A 193 -20.57 -11.78 -3.18
N ASN A 194 -20.09 -10.70 -2.59
CA ASN A 194 -20.75 -9.41 -2.63
C ASN A 194 -20.02 -8.42 -3.56
N THR A 195 -20.78 -7.56 -4.23
CA THR A 195 -20.24 -6.39 -4.93
C THR A 195 -21.07 -5.18 -4.50
N ILE A 196 -20.46 -4.25 -3.74
CA ILE A 196 -21.18 -3.15 -3.10
C ILE A 196 -20.46 -1.81 -3.27
N LEU A 197 -21.23 -0.75 -3.51
CA LEU A 197 -20.78 0.64 -3.39
C LEU A 197 -21.10 1.15 -2.00
N VAL A 198 -20.10 1.64 -1.26
CA VAL A 198 -20.29 2.19 0.08
C VAL A 198 -19.81 3.62 0.23
N SER A 199 -20.40 4.35 1.16
CA SER A 199 -19.95 5.69 1.56
C SER A 199 -20.31 5.94 3.01
N ALA A 200 -19.47 6.67 3.74
CA ALA A 200 -19.74 7.07 5.13
C ALA A 200 -20.06 5.90 6.08
N LEU A 201 -19.40 4.74 5.90
CA LEU A 201 -19.42 3.64 6.88
C LEU A 201 -18.13 3.65 7.70
N GLU A 202 -18.20 3.27 8.98
CA GLU A 202 -17.03 3.09 9.83
C GLU A 202 -16.46 1.68 9.77
N THR A 203 -17.29 0.65 9.62
CA THR A 203 -16.85 -0.74 9.55
C THR A 203 -17.67 -1.55 8.55
N LEU A 204 -16.96 -2.25 7.66
CA LEU A 204 -17.54 -3.18 6.71
C LEU A 204 -16.83 -4.53 6.80
N THR A 205 -17.59 -5.57 7.13
CA THR A 205 -17.10 -6.95 7.26
C THR A 205 -17.71 -7.81 6.17
N GLY A 206 -16.88 -8.36 5.29
CA GLY A 206 -17.25 -9.37 4.32
C GLY A 206 -17.43 -10.73 4.97
N ALA A 207 -17.64 -11.76 4.17
CA ALA A 207 -17.88 -13.11 4.64
C ALA A 207 -17.20 -14.13 3.72
N ALA A 208 -17.70 -15.38 3.71
CA ALA A 208 -17.29 -16.31 2.67
C ALA A 208 -17.80 -15.82 1.31
N GLY A 209 -17.01 -15.98 0.26
CA GLY A 209 -17.35 -15.48 -1.07
C GLY A 209 -16.16 -14.78 -1.69
N THR A 210 -16.39 -14.12 -2.82
CA THR A 210 -15.47 -13.09 -3.32
C THR A 210 -16.17 -11.77 -3.12
N ASP A 211 -15.62 -10.97 -2.22
CA ASP A 211 -16.18 -9.69 -1.79
C ASP A 211 -15.42 -8.53 -2.42
N ILE A 212 -16.16 -7.66 -3.08
CA ILE A 212 -15.69 -6.47 -3.79
C ILE A 212 -16.41 -5.26 -3.19
N VAL A 213 -15.63 -4.31 -2.67
CA VAL A 213 -16.16 -3.00 -2.24
C VAL A 213 -15.61 -1.90 -3.12
N THR A 214 -16.51 -1.05 -3.59
CA THR A 214 -16.18 0.24 -4.19
C THR A 214 -16.51 1.34 -3.18
N LEU A 215 -15.56 2.22 -2.91
CA LEU A 215 -15.76 3.40 -2.07
C LEU A 215 -16.32 4.53 -2.93
N GLY A 216 -17.29 5.27 -2.40
CA GLY A 216 -17.94 6.37 -3.13
C GLY A 216 -17.01 7.56 -3.32
N THR A 217 -17.46 8.56 -4.08
CA THR A 217 -16.61 9.69 -4.53
C THR A 217 -16.35 10.76 -3.47
N ALA A 218 -16.84 10.57 -2.25
CA ALA A 218 -16.44 11.38 -1.09
C ALA A 218 -15.19 10.75 -0.48
N GLY A 219 -14.40 11.49 0.31
CA GLY A 219 -13.30 10.84 1.05
C GLY A 219 -13.85 9.89 2.12
N ASN A 220 -13.36 8.65 2.13
CA ASN A 220 -13.82 7.62 3.05
C ASN A 220 -12.78 7.33 4.13
N THR A 221 -13.23 6.96 5.33
CA THR A 221 -12.37 6.40 6.38
C THR A 221 -13.05 5.16 6.93
N LEU A 222 -12.56 3.97 6.57
CA LEU A 222 -13.29 2.71 6.73
C LEU A 222 -12.38 1.60 7.24
N GLN A 223 -12.86 0.85 8.24
CA GLN A 223 -12.29 -0.46 8.56
C GLN A 223 -12.92 -1.53 7.67
N ILE A 224 -12.08 -2.29 6.95
CA ILE A 224 -12.50 -3.38 6.06
C ILE A 224 -11.97 -4.71 6.60
N VAL A 225 -12.85 -5.70 6.71
CA VAL A 225 -12.50 -7.06 7.16
C VAL A 225 -12.97 -8.07 6.12
N ALA A 226 -12.11 -9.00 5.73
CA ALA A 226 -12.41 -10.11 4.82
C ALA A 226 -12.96 -9.66 3.45
N PHE A 227 -12.18 -8.86 2.72
CA PHE A 227 -12.48 -8.50 1.32
C PHE A 227 -11.33 -8.90 0.39
N GLU A 228 -11.65 -9.38 -0.80
CA GLU A 228 -10.67 -9.70 -1.82
C GLU A 228 -10.34 -8.50 -2.72
N THR A 229 -11.25 -7.53 -2.86
CA THR A 229 -11.02 -6.36 -3.71
C THR A 229 -11.58 -5.07 -3.11
N ILE A 230 -10.74 -4.03 -3.09
CA ILE A 230 -11.08 -2.70 -2.60
C ILE A 230 -10.77 -1.69 -3.71
N ILE A 231 -11.78 -0.92 -4.10
CA ILE A 231 -11.68 0.07 -5.17
C ILE A 231 -12.06 1.43 -4.60
N GLY A 232 -11.08 2.32 -4.49
CA GLY A 232 -11.32 3.74 -4.23
C GLY A 232 -11.74 4.49 -5.50
N GLN A 233 -12.33 5.65 -5.31
CA GLN A 233 -12.71 6.56 -6.38
C GLN A 233 -12.07 7.93 -6.12
N ASN A 234 -12.61 9.00 -6.70
CA ASN A 234 -12.24 10.35 -6.30
C ASN A 234 -12.50 10.51 -4.79
N GLY A 235 -11.60 11.18 -4.08
CA GLY A 235 -11.73 11.34 -2.63
C GLY A 235 -10.37 11.27 -1.99
N THR A 236 -10.35 11.29 -0.66
CA THR A 236 -9.19 10.81 0.09
C THR A 236 -9.68 9.62 0.89
N ASP A 237 -9.34 8.43 0.41
CA ASP A 237 -9.74 7.16 0.97
C ASP A 237 -8.66 6.63 1.89
N VAL A 238 -9.05 6.41 3.16
CA VAL A 238 -8.23 5.85 4.23
C VAL A 238 -8.85 4.53 4.66
N VAL A 239 -8.16 3.43 4.40
CA VAL A 239 -8.64 2.09 4.78
C VAL A 239 -7.75 1.47 5.83
N PHE A 240 -8.39 0.85 6.82
CA PHE A 240 -7.77 -0.01 7.82
C PHE A 240 -8.19 -1.46 7.59
N LEU A 241 -7.24 -2.36 7.38
CA LEU A 241 -7.55 -3.78 7.25
C LEU A 241 -7.84 -4.41 8.63
N GLY A 242 -8.57 -5.52 8.62
CA GLY A 242 -8.87 -6.31 9.82
C GLY A 242 -7.63 -6.99 10.39
N THR A 243 -7.70 -7.43 11.66
CA THR A 243 -6.59 -8.06 12.39
C THR A 243 -6.32 -9.54 12.03
N SER A 244 -6.98 -10.05 11.00
CA SER A 244 -6.63 -11.33 10.37
C SER A 244 -5.62 -11.07 9.26
N GLY A 245 -4.87 -12.08 8.81
CA GLY A 245 -4.07 -11.91 7.59
C GLY A 245 -4.97 -11.65 6.39
N ASN A 246 -4.67 -10.60 5.62
CA ASN A 246 -5.46 -10.17 4.48
C ASN A 246 -4.74 -10.49 3.16
N THR A 247 -5.50 -10.78 2.10
CA THR A 247 -4.96 -10.88 0.73
C THR A 247 -5.89 -10.11 -0.19
N VAL A 248 -5.44 -8.94 -0.65
CA VAL A 248 -6.33 -7.93 -1.24
C VAL A 248 -5.78 -7.41 -2.56
N LEU A 249 -6.65 -7.30 -3.57
CA LEU A 249 -6.43 -6.49 -4.76
C LEU A 249 -6.97 -5.08 -4.51
N LEU A 250 -6.15 -4.07 -4.78
CA LEU A 250 -6.48 -2.69 -4.45
C LEU A 250 -6.24 -1.73 -5.62
N SER A 251 -7.14 -0.77 -5.79
CA SER A 251 -6.95 0.36 -6.72
C SER A 251 -7.55 1.65 -6.16
N GLY A 252 -6.94 2.78 -6.49
CA GLY A 252 -7.53 4.10 -6.24
C GLY A 252 -7.62 4.55 -4.78
N LEU A 253 -6.82 4.01 -3.87
CA LEU A 253 -6.74 4.47 -2.48
C LEU A 253 -5.57 5.42 -2.25
N GLU A 254 -5.73 6.36 -1.32
CA GLU A 254 -4.67 7.27 -0.88
C GLU A 254 -3.94 6.79 0.37
N SER A 255 -4.59 6.02 1.25
CA SER A 255 -3.97 5.51 2.48
C SER A 255 -4.48 4.12 2.86
N LEU A 256 -3.55 3.24 3.18
CA LEU A 256 -3.82 1.88 3.61
C LEU A 256 -3.00 1.54 4.87
N ALA A 257 -3.69 1.11 5.91
CA ALA A 257 -3.08 0.53 7.09
C ALA A 257 -3.47 -0.94 7.19
N GLY A 258 -2.47 -1.82 7.26
CA GLY A 258 -2.67 -3.19 7.69
C GLY A 258 -2.86 -3.28 9.21
N ALA A 259 -2.81 -4.49 9.73
CA ALA A 259 -3.00 -4.76 11.15
C ALA A 259 -2.15 -5.96 11.60
N ALA A 260 -2.53 -6.58 12.72
CA ALA A 260 -1.97 -7.90 13.04
C ALA A 260 -2.38 -8.90 11.95
N GLY A 261 -1.51 -9.84 11.63
CA GLY A 261 -1.75 -10.80 10.55
C GLY A 261 -0.60 -10.79 9.56
N THR A 262 -0.80 -11.43 8.42
CA THR A 262 0.07 -11.26 7.25
C THR A 262 -0.78 -10.62 6.16
N ASP A 263 -0.47 -9.39 5.84
CA ASP A 263 -1.17 -8.54 4.90
C ASP A 263 -0.42 -8.53 3.57
N ILE A 264 -1.05 -9.15 2.57
CA ILE A 264 -0.57 -9.28 1.21
C ILE A 264 -1.45 -8.40 0.31
N VAL A 265 -0.89 -7.31 -0.18
CA VAL A 265 -1.61 -6.36 -1.02
C VAL A 265 -1.03 -6.37 -2.42
N THR A 266 -1.91 -6.48 -3.40
CA THR A 266 -1.56 -6.32 -4.80
C THR A 266 -2.27 -5.07 -5.33
N LEU A 267 -1.52 -4.14 -5.89
CA LEU A 267 -2.07 -2.96 -6.56
C LEU A 267 -2.65 -3.36 -7.93
N GLY A 268 -3.64 -2.61 -8.39
CA GLY A 268 -4.19 -2.74 -9.72
C GLY A 268 -3.18 -2.34 -10.80
N THR A 269 -3.57 -2.43 -12.07
CA THR A 269 -2.69 -2.11 -13.20
C THR A 269 -2.55 -0.60 -13.47
N ALA A 270 -3.30 0.22 -12.75
CA ALA A 270 -3.16 1.67 -12.77
C ALA A 270 -2.13 2.07 -11.71
N GLY A 271 -1.33 3.10 -12.00
CA GLY A 271 -0.35 3.61 -11.05
C GLY A 271 -1.01 4.13 -9.78
N SER A 272 -0.40 3.87 -8.64
CA SER A 272 -0.88 4.27 -7.32
C SER A 272 0.02 5.34 -6.70
N THR A 273 -0.54 6.23 -5.90
CA THR A 273 0.25 7.10 -5.01
C THR A 273 -0.34 7.01 -3.61
N MET A 274 0.36 6.34 -2.69
CA MET A 274 -0.26 5.86 -1.45
C MET A 274 0.64 5.99 -0.23
N LEU A 275 0.03 6.31 0.91
CA LEU A 275 0.62 6.12 2.23
C LEU A 275 0.31 4.72 2.75
N VAL A 276 1.32 3.97 3.16
CA VAL A 276 1.13 2.61 3.68
C VAL A 276 1.78 2.41 5.04
N THR A 277 1.16 1.58 5.88
CA THR A 277 1.76 1.15 7.16
C THR A 277 1.27 -0.23 7.53
N LEU A 278 2.09 -0.97 8.28
CA LEU A 278 1.75 -2.30 8.81
C LEU A 278 1.37 -3.33 7.73
N LEU A 279 2.04 -3.32 6.58
CA LEU A 279 1.91 -4.38 5.55
C LEU A 279 3.13 -5.29 5.61
N GLU A 280 2.97 -6.57 5.24
CA GLU A 280 4.08 -7.51 5.06
C GLU A 280 4.47 -7.67 3.59
N THR A 281 3.53 -7.54 2.67
CA THR A 281 3.80 -7.69 1.23
C THR A 281 3.01 -6.68 0.40
N LEU A 282 3.70 -5.99 -0.52
CA LEU A 282 3.09 -5.07 -1.47
C LEU A 282 3.61 -5.33 -2.89
N THR A 283 2.71 -5.62 -3.82
CA THR A 283 3.05 -5.91 -5.22
C THR A 283 2.34 -4.97 -6.17
N GLY A 284 3.09 -4.23 -7.00
CA GLY A 284 2.58 -3.49 -8.15
C GLY A 284 2.33 -4.41 -9.36
N GLN A 285 1.32 -4.09 -10.18
CA GLN A 285 1.00 -4.83 -11.41
C GLN A 285 1.20 -4.00 -12.69
N GLY A 286 1.81 -2.83 -12.58
CA GLY A 286 2.07 -1.89 -13.66
C GLY A 286 1.52 -0.50 -13.35
N GLY A 287 1.72 0.45 -14.27
CA GLY A 287 1.51 1.85 -13.96
C GLY A 287 2.76 2.45 -13.31
N THR A 288 2.60 3.58 -12.62
CA THR A 288 3.67 4.18 -11.81
C THR A 288 3.19 4.20 -10.37
N ASP A 289 3.73 3.30 -9.57
CA ASP A 289 3.45 3.12 -8.15
C ASP A 289 4.46 3.91 -7.30
N VAL A 290 3.94 4.88 -6.56
CA VAL A 290 4.68 5.77 -5.65
C VAL A 290 4.17 5.54 -4.23
N ILE A 291 4.95 4.82 -3.44
CA ILE A 291 4.57 4.39 -2.10
C ILE A 291 5.41 5.13 -1.07
N THR A 292 4.76 5.66 -0.04
CA THR A 292 5.43 6.24 1.12
C THR A 292 5.01 5.49 2.37
N LEU A 293 5.97 4.96 3.10
CA LEU A 293 5.75 4.32 4.38
C LEU A 293 5.43 5.39 5.43
N VAL A 294 4.57 5.04 6.38
CA VAL A 294 4.31 5.87 7.56
C VAL A 294 4.39 5.02 8.82
N GLY A 295 4.72 5.63 9.96
CA GLY A 295 4.82 4.95 11.25
C GLY A 295 6.23 5.00 11.83
N THR A 296 6.62 3.93 12.54
CA THR A 296 7.89 3.83 13.32
C THR A 296 8.86 2.79 12.76
N GLY A 297 8.75 2.47 11.46
CA GLY A 297 9.51 1.43 10.76
C GLY A 297 8.61 0.36 10.13
N ALA A 298 9.12 -0.29 9.10
CA ALA A 298 8.44 -1.34 8.35
C ALA A 298 9.37 -2.53 8.06
N THR A 299 8.78 -3.71 7.88
CA THR A 299 9.49 -4.87 7.32
C THR A 299 8.62 -5.46 6.22
N MET A 300 9.00 -5.24 4.96
CA MET A 300 8.12 -5.50 3.81
C MET A 300 8.85 -6.24 2.68
N LEU A 301 8.15 -7.18 2.06
CA LEU A 301 8.45 -7.68 0.73
C LEU A 301 7.77 -6.76 -0.29
N VAL A 302 8.52 -6.20 -1.24
CA VAL A 302 7.97 -5.35 -2.30
C VAL A 302 8.34 -5.87 -3.69
N SER A 303 7.46 -5.66 -4.66
CA SER A 303 7.68 -6.07 -6.05
C SER A 303 6.96 -5.12 -6.99
N GLY A 304 7.58 -4.78 -8.13
CA GLY A 304 6.92 -3.99 -9.17
C GLY A 304 6.54 -2.56 -8.77
N LEU A 305 7.27 -1.96 -7.82
CA LEU A 305 7.09 -0.56 -7.42
C LEU A 305 8.15 0.33 -8.09
N GLU A 306 7.76 1.52 -8.57
CA GLU A 306 8.69 2.49 -9.15
C GLU A 306 9.31 3.42 -8.10
N THR A 307 8.61 3.73 -7.02
CA THR A 307 9.14 4.58 -5.93
C THR A 307 8.68 4.09 -4.57
N LEU A 308 9.63 3.98 -3.63
CA LEU A 308 9.37 3.65 -2.24
C LEU A 308 10.15 4.59 -1.30
N ALA A 309 9.43 5.42 -0.55
CA ALA A 309 10.01 6.24 0.50
C ALA A 309 9.73 5.62 1.87
N GLY A 310 10.75 5.48 2.70
CA GLY A 310 10.60 5.07 4.10
C GLY A 310 10.04 6.16 5.00
N ALA A 311 9.92 5.82 6.28
CA ALA A 311 9.42 6.65 7.36
C ALA A 311 10.52 6.92 8.40
N GLY A 312 10.14 7.45 9.56
CA GLY A 312 11.02 7.38 10.72
C GLY A 312 11.00 5.97 11.30
N GLY A 313 12.14 5.46 11.75
CA GLY A 313 12.23 4.12 12.35
C GLY A 313 13.30 3.28 11.67
N SER A 314 13.11 1.96 11.67
CA SER A 314 13.93 1.04 10.89
C SER A 314 13.04 0.43 9.81
N ASP A 315 13.28 0.82 8.57
CA ASP A 315 12.65 0.28 7.38
C ASP A 315 13.56 -0.77 6.75
N ILE A 316 13.07 -2.01 6.75
CA ILE A 316 13.76 -3.20 6.24
C ILE A 316 12.97 -3.71 5.04
N ILE A 317 13.46 -3.44 3.84
CA ILE A 317 12.77 -3.76 2.60
C ILE A 317 13.48 -4.90 1.89
N THR A 318 12.70 -5.89 1.47
CA THR A 318 13.17 -6.98 0.61
C THR A 318 12.49 -6.85 -0.75
N LEU A 319 13.27 -6.81 -1.83
CA LEU A 319 12.77 -6.79 -3.20
C LEU A 319 12.36 -8.21 -3.64
N GLY A 320 11.41 -8.30 -4.58
CA GLY A 320 10.94 -9.56 -5.14
C GLY A 320 11.96 -10.23 -6.06
N THR A 321 11.70 -11.48 -6.43
CA THR A 321 12.66 -12.33 -7.17
C THR A 321 12.71 -12.07 -8.70
N SER A 322 11.95 -11.11 -9.21
CA SER A 322 11.91 -10.79 -10.65
C SER A 322 12.98 -9.77 -11.07
N GLY A 323 13.72 -9.20 -10.11
CA GLY A 323 14.45 -7.96 -10.30
C GLY A 323 13.50 -6.76 -10.23
N SER A 324 14.05 -5.62 -9.80
CA SER A 324 13.33 -4.37 -9.59
C SER A 324 14.08 -3.19 -10.21
N THR A 325 13.35 -2.19 -10.70
CA THR A 325 13.92 -0.87 -11.04
C THR A 325 13.18 0.17 -10.22
N ILE A 326 13.81 0.65 -9.14
CA ILE A 326 13.11 1.38 -8.09
C ILE A 326 13.91 2.58 -7.60
N LEU A 327 13.21 3.69 -7.35
CA LEU A 327 13.73 4.80 -6.57
C LEU A 327 13.40 4.59 -5.09
N VAL A 328 14.41 4.60 -4.23
CA VAL A 328 14.24 4.48 -2.78
C VAL A 328 14.77 5.67 -2.02
N SER A 329 14.14 6.03 -0.92
CA SER A 329 14.65 7.06 0.00
C SER A 329 14.31 6.71 1.43
N ALA A 330 15.13 7.19 2.38
CA ALA A 330 14.91 7.02 3.81
C ALA A 330 14.68 5.55 4.25
N LEU A 331 15.44 4.61 3.66
CA LEU A 331 15.44 3.21 4.09
C LEU A 331 16.74 2.90 4.85
N GLU A 332 16.65 2.08 5.90
CA GLU A 332 17.83 1.62 6.65
C GLU A 332 18.41 0.31 6.09
N THR A 333 17.57 -0.57 5.54
CA THR A 333 18.03 -1.84 4.97
C THR A 333 17.27 -2.17 3.68
N LEU A 334 18.02 -2.52 2.64
CA LEU A 334 17.49 -2.99 1.37
C LEU A 334 18.16 -4.32 0.99
N THR A 335 17.33 -5.33 0.77
CA THR A 335 17.77 -6.67 0.37
C THR A 335 17.16 -7.01 -0.98
N GLY A 336 17.99 -7.17 -2.01
CA GLY A 336 17.59 -7.79 -3.26
C GLY A 336 17.44 -9.30 -3.12
N GLN A 337 16.95 -9.94 -4.18
CA GLN A 337 16.82 -11.40 -4.24
C GLN A 337 17.34 -11.92 -5.59
N GLY A 338 16.67 -12.90 -6.20
CA GLY A 338 16.93 -13.23 -7.59
C GLY A 338 16.46 -12.11 -8.51
N GLY A 339 17.00 -12.10 -9.74
CA GLY A 339 16.73 -11.05 -10.72
C GLY A 339 17.87 -10.04 -10.79
N THR A 340 17.63 -8.93 -11.49
CA THR A 340 18.57 -7.81 -11.54
C THR A 340 17.90 -6.60 -10.93
N ASP A 341 18.40 -6.19 -9.77
CA ASP A 341 17.93 -5.04 -9.03
C ASP A 341 18.74 -3.79 -9.40
N VAL A 342 18.02 -2.79 -9.91
CA VAL A 342 18.52 -1.46 -10.27
C VAL A 342 17.89 -0.44 -9.34
N VAL A 343 18.65 0.01 -8.36
CA VAL A 343 18.18 0.89 -7.29
C VAL A 343 18.78 2.28 -7.50
N THR A 344 17.92 3.28 -7.49
CA THR A 344 18.33 4.69 -7.43
C THR A 344 17.96 5.26 -6.07
N LEU A 345 18.91 5.91 -5.39
CA LEU A 345 18.65 6.56 -4.12
C LEU A 345 18.03 7.95 -4.32
N GLY A 346 17.26 8.43 -3.36
CA GLY A 346 16.71 9.79 -3.36
C GLY A 346 17.80 10.86 -3.23
N THR A 347 17.42 12.13 -3.42
CA THR A 347 18.34 13.28 -3.44
C THR A 347 18.77 13.80 -2.07
N ALA A 348 18.25 13.23 -0.99
CA ALA A 348 18.75 13.44 0.37
C ALA A 348 19.93 12.50 0.61
N GLY A 349 20.80 12.79 1.58
CA GLY A 349 21.86 11.85 1.95
C GLY A 349 21.28 10.56 2.53
N ASN A 350 21.74 9.42 2.02
CA ASN A 350 21.22 8.11 2.41
C ASN A 350 22.24 7.37 3.30
N THR A 351 21.76 6.59 4.27
CA THR A 351 22.59 5.64 5.02
C THR A 351 21.91 4.29 4.96
N LEU A 352 22.48 3.35 4.20
CA LEU A 352 21.78 2.14 3.80
C LEU A 352 22.67 0.90 3.92
N LEU A 353 22.14 -0.15 4.54
CA LEU A 353 22.66 -1.50 4.44
C LEU A 353 22.07 -2.21 3.21
N VAL A 354 22.92 -2.68 2.31
CA VAL A 354 22.53 -3.29 1.05
C VAL A 354 23.00 -4.74 0.99
N THR A 355 22.11 -5.64 0.56
CA THR A 355 22.43 -7.04 0.27
C THR A 355 21.88 -7.40 -1.11
N ALA A 356 22.67 -8.10 -1.93
CA ALA A 356 22.21 -8.68 -3.21
C ALA A 356 21.52 -7.68 -4.16
N VAL A 357 22.05 -6.46 -4.29
CA VAL A 357 21.61 -5.47 -5.29
C VAL A 357 22.70 -5.33 -6.35
N GLU A 358 22.33 -5.47 -7.63
CA GLU A 358 23.29 -5.47 -8.74
C GLU A 358 23.71 -4.06 -9.18
N THR A 359 22.82 -3.08 -9.09
CA THR A 359 23.12 -1.68 -9.45
C THR A 359 22.56 -0.71 -8.43
N LEU A 360 23.42 0.15 -7.90
CA LEU A 360 23.05 1.18 -6.93
C LEU A 360 23.58 2.54 -7.37
N THR A 361 22.67 3.47 -7.62
CA THR A 361 23.02 4.82 -8.06
C THR A 361 22.55 5.84 -7.02
N GLY A 362 23.48 6.60 -6.47
CA GLY A 362 23.17 7.77 -5.65
C GLY A 362 22.69 8.94 -6.50
N GLN A 363 22.33 10.04 -5.85
CA GLN A 363 21.97 11.29 -6.51
C GLN A 363 22.69 12.47 -5.85
N GLY A 364 21.97 13.54 -5.52
CA GLY A 364 22.49 14.53 -4.58
C GLY A 364 22.44 13.98 -3.15
N GLY A 365 23.16 14.62 -2.24
CA GLY A 365 23.24 14.18 -0.85
C GLY A 365 24.62 13.65 -0.50
N THR A 366 24.75 13.06 0.68
CA THR A 366 25.92 12.28 1.06
C THR A 366 25.44 10.87 1.34
N ASP A 367 25.79 9.96 0.46
CA ASP A 367 25.40 8.57 0.47
C ASP A 367 26.48 7.72 1.17
N VAL A 368 26.07 7.06 2.24
CA VAL A 368 26.90 6.17 3.07
C VAL A 368 26.32 4.77 2.98
N ILE A 369 26.91 3.96 2.12
CA ILE A 369 26.44 2.62 1.82
C ILE A 369 27.31 1.58 2.50
N THR A 370 26.67 0.63 3.18
CA THR A 370 27.32 -0.55 3.70
C THR A 370 26.82 -1.78 2.94
N LEU A 371 27.72 -2.57 2.38
CA LEU A 371 27.39 -3.88 1.81
C LEU A 371 27.36 -4.91 2.95
N ALA A 372 26.35 -5.78 2.95
CA ALA A 372 26.23 -6.82 3.95
C ALA A 372 27.30 -7.92 3.77
N SER A 373 27.52 -8.71 4.81
CA SER A 373 28.42 -9.86 4.72
C SER A 373 27.91 -10.90 3.71
N GLY A 374 28.81 -11.58 2.98
CA GLY A 374 28.45 -12.66 2.05
C GLY A 374 29.13 -12.58 0.69
N GLY A 375 29.86 -11.49 0.42
CA GLY A 375 30.47 -11.21 -0.86
C GLY A 375 29.46 -10.62 -1.84
N ASN A 376 29.73 -9.40 -2.30
CA ASN A 376 28.80 -8.64 -3.12
C ASN A 376 29.38 -8.44 -4.52
N THR A 377 28.53 -8.35 -5.54
CA THR A 377 28.93 -7.92 -6.89
C THR A 377 27.99 -6.82 -7.33
N ILE A 378 28.48 -5.59 -7.40
CA ILE A 378 27.63 -4.41 -7.53
C ILE A 378 28.26 -3.36 -8.46
N LEU A 379 27.43 -2.75 -9.30
CA LEU A 379 27.74 -1.51 -10.01
C LEU A 379 27.27 -0.33 -9.15
N VAL A 380 28.18 0.58 -8.81
CA VAL A 380 27.88 1.79 -8.05
C VAL A 380 28.12 3.05 -8.86
N SER A 381 27.35 4.10 -8.59
CA SER A 381 27.55 5.42 -9.20
C SER A 381 27.11 6.50 -8.24
N ALA A 382 27.81 7.63 -8.23
CA ALA A 382 27.46 8.81 -7.43
C ALA A 382 27.25 8.51 -5.93
N LEU A 383 28.13 7.70 -5.34
CA LEU A 383 28.16 7.45 -3.89
C LEU A 383 29.37 8.14 -3.27
N GLU A 384 29.25 8.63 -2.03
CA GLU A 384 30.36 9.27 -1.31
C GLU A 384 31.13 8.28 -0.43
N THR A 385 30.47 7.29 0.15
CA THR A 385 31.10 6.28 1.02
C THR A 385 30.56 4.89 0.74
N LEU A 386 31.46 3.92 0.57
CA LEU A 386 31.14 2.51 0.42
C LEU A 386 31.97 1.68 1.39
N THR A 387 31.29 0.91 2.23
CA THR A 387 31.90 0.01 3.21
C THR A 387 31.49 -1.42 2.92
N GLY A 388 32.44 -2.28 2.60
CA GLY A 388 32.23 -3.72 2.58
C GLY A 388 32.22 -4.34 3.97
N GLN A 389 31.90 -5.62 4.04
CA GLN A 389 31.94 -6.41 5.28
C GLN A 389 32.64 -7.75 4.99
N GLY A 390 32.49 -8.75 5.87
CA GLY A 390 33.07 -10.07 5.62
C GLY A 390 32.53 -10.68 4.31
N GLY A 391 33.40 -10.98 3.36
CA GLY A 391 33.02 -11.45 2.04
C GLY A 391 34.11 -11.16 1.03
N THR A 392 33.84 -11.41 -0.25
CA THR A 392 34.62 -10.84 -1.34
C THR A 392 33.71 -9.90 -2.10
N ASP A 393 33.96 -8.61 -1.94
CA ASP A 393 33.20 -7.54 -2.56
C ASP A 393 33.87 -7.12 -3.87
N ILE A 394 33.10 -7.22 -4.96
CA ILE A 394 33.47 -6.83 -6.32
C ILE A 394 32.62 -5.63 -6.70
N VAL A 395 33.25 -4.46 -6.71
CA VAL A 395 32.60 -3.18 -6.99
C VAL A 395 33.06 -2.67 -8.34
N THR A 396 32.12 -2.41 -9.24
CA THR A 396 32.36 -1.66 -10.47
C THR A 396 31.85 -0.24 -10.30
N ILE A 397 32.61 0.76 -10.71
CA ILE A 397 32.19 2.15 -10.71
C ILE A 397 31.61 2.51 -12.08
N GLY A 398 30.54 3.31 -12.10
CA GLY A 398 29.88 3.74 -13.34
C GLY A 398 30.72 4.68 -14.20
N THR A 399 30.22 4.95 -15.41
CA THR A 399 30.99 5.60 -16.50
C THR A 399 31.16 7.12 -16.39
N THR A 400 30.66 7.75 -15.32
CA THR A 400 30.77 9.20 -15.13
C THR A 400 31.99 9.59 -14.29
N GLY A 401 32.69 8.63 -13.71
CA GLY A 401 33.67 8.85 -12.67
C GLY A 401 33.00 9.00 -11.30
N SER A 402 33.74 8.71 -10.23
CA SER A 402 33.29 8.88 -8.84
C SER A 402 34.37 9.44 -7.94
N THR A 403 33.97 10.17 -6.89
CA THR A 403 34.85 10.45 -5.74
C THR A 403 34.34 9.65 -4.55
N LEU A 404 35.05 8.59 -4.17
CA LEU A 404 34.53 7.58 -3.25
C LEU A 404 35.52 7.27 -2.12
N LEU A 405 35.03 7.31 -0.88
CA LEU A 405 35.71 6.71 0.26
C LEU A 405 35.34 5.24 0.36
N VAL A 406 36.35 4.35 0.35
CA VAL A 406 36.15 2.90 0.34
C VAL A 406 36.78 2.27 1.58
N THR A 407 36.06 1.34 2.20
CA THR A 407 36.57 0.51 3.30
C THR A 407 36.21 -0.95 3.03
N ALA A 408 37.15 -1.87 3.26
CA ALA A 408 36.89 -3.33 3.22
C ALA A 408 36.22 -3.83 1.93
N VAL A 409 36.66 -3.32 0.77
CA VAL A 409 36.26 -3.82 -0.56
C VAL A 409 37.45 -4.49 -1.22
N GLU A 410 37.30 -5.73 -1.66
CA GLU A 410 38.40 -6.54 -2.19
C GLU A 410 38.75 -6.22 -3.65
N THR A 411 37.75 -5.86 -4.47
CA THR A 411 37.96 -5.51 -5.89
C THR A 411 37.21 -4.25 -6.26
N LEU A 412 37.91 -3.29 -6.85
CA LEU A 412 37.35 -2.04 -7.35
C LEU A 412 37.78 -1.81 -8.79
N THR A 413 36.80 -1.71 -9.69
CA THR A 413 37.05 -1.50 -11.12
C THR A 413 36.35 -0.23 -11.58
N GLY A 414 37.14 0.74 -12.06
CA GLY A 414 36.64 1.92 -12.73
C GLY A 414 36.15 1.62 -14.15
N GLN A 415 35.56 2.62 -14.79
CA GLN A 415 35.15 2.55 -16.18
C GLN A 415 35.58 3.82 -16.92
N GLY A 416 34.74 4.39 -17.78
CA GLY A 416 34.95 5.75 -18.25
C GLY A 416 34.73 6.76 -17.12
N GLY A 417 35.29 7.95 -17.27
CA GLY A 417 35.17 9.02 -16.29
C GLY A 417 36.49 9.25 -15.55
N THR A 418 36.43 10.01 -14.46
CA THR A 418 37.58 10.20 -13.55
C THR A 418 37.20 9.68 -12.18
N ASP A 419 37.79 8.55 -11.83
CA ASP A 419 37.65 7.85 -10.57
C ASP A 419 38.73 8.32 -9.60
N VAL A 420 38.28 8.90 -8.48
CA VAL A 420 39.10 9.40 -7.37
C VAL A 420 38.73 8.64 -6.12
N ILE A 421 39.54 7.65 -5.77
CA ILE A 421 39.28 6.74 -4.67
C ILE A 421 40.20 7.04 -3.51
N THR A 422 39.61 7.11 -2.32
CA THR A 422 40.35 7.15 -1.05
C THR A 422 40.04 5.87 -0.29
N LEU A 423 41.07 5.13 0.13
CA LEU A 423 40.94 4.02 1.04
C LEU A 423 40.90 4.55 2.47
N ALA A 424 40.00 4.02 3.30
CA ALA A 424 39.87 4.44 4.69
C ALA A 424 41.06 3.99 5.55
N SER A 425 41.16 4.51 6.78
CA SER A 425 42.18 4.04 7.72
C SER A 425 41.94 2.58 8.14
N GLY A 426 43.00 1.78 8.27
CA GLY A 426 42.91 0.40 8.78
C GLY A 426 43.90 -0.58 8.16
N GLY A 427 44.60 -0.18 7.10
CA GLY A 427 45.43 -1.06 6.28
C GLY A 427 44.55 -1.85 5.33
N ASN A 428 44.59 -1.47 4.07
CA ASN A 428 43.68 -1.98 3.05
C ASN A 428 44.39 -3.01 2.17
N THR A 429 43.66 -4.00 1.67
CA THR A 429 44.13 -4.88 0.60
C THR A 429 43.07 -4.89 -0.49
N VAL A 430 43.39 -4.33 -1.66
CA VAL A 430 42.42 -4.13 -2.74
C VAL A 430 43.04 -4.46 -4.10
N THR A 431 42.25 -5.08 -4.97
CA THR A 431 42.55 -5.14 -6.40
C THR A 431 41.87 -3.97 -7.09
N ALA A 432 42.64 -3.04 -7.64
CA ALA A 432 42.17 -1.85 -8.32
C ALA A 432 42.40 -1.98 -9.83
N SER A 433 41.44 -1.59 -10.66
CA SER A 433 41.60 -1.51 -12.11
C SER A 433 40.98 -0.25 -12.65
N LEU A 434 41.62 0.37 -13.63
CA LEU A 434 41.08 1.52 -14.38
C LEU A 434 40.65 2.69 -13.46
N LEU A 435 41.42 2.98 -12.41
CA LEU A 435 41.19 4.13 -11.53
C LEU A 435 42.19 5.25 -11.83
N GLU A 436 41.73 6.47 -12.02
CA GLU A 436 42.63 7.60 -12.31
C GLU A 436 43.42 8.05 -11.07
N THR A 437 42.81 8.02 -9.88
CA THR A 437 43.45 8.40 -8.63
C THR A 437 43.10 7.42 -7.52
N LEU A 438 44.12 6.94 -6.80
CA LEU A 438 43.99 6.07 -5.64
C LEU A 438 44.85 6.59 -4.49
N THR A 439 44.20 6.99 -3.41
CA THR A 439 44.87 7.49 -2.19
C THR A 439 44.66 6.51 -1.06
N GLY A 440 45.75 6.09 -0.41
CA GLY A 440 45.68 5.27 0.80
C GLY A 440 45.29 6.05 2.05
N GLY A 441 44.89 5.29 3.07
CA GLY A 441 44.55 5.79 4.38
C GLY A 441 45.70 5.61 5.36
N ALA A 442 45.45 5.89 6.64
CA ALA A 442 46.40 5.47 7.67
C ALA A 442 46.39 3.93 7.81
N GLY A 443 47.54 3.28 7.74
CA GLY A 443 47.64 1.83 7.75
C GLY A 443 48.77 1.37 6.85
N SER A 444 48.87 0.06 6.62
CA SER A 444 49.69 -0.47 5.52
C SER A 444 48.75 -0.86 4.40
N ASP A 445 48.76 -0.10 3.32
CA ASP A 445 47.93 -0.34 2.16
C ASP A 445 48.68 -1.18 1.12
N LEU A 446 48.02 -2.27 0.69
CA LEU A 446 48.46 -3.19 -0.34
C LEU A 446 47.48 -3.14 -1.52
N VAL A 447 47.94 -2.61 -2.64
CA VAL A 447 47.14 -2.51 -3.85
C VAL A 447 47.69 -3.47 -4.90
N PHE A 448 46.81 -4.27 -5.48
CA PHE A 448 47.08 -4.99 -6.72
C PHE A 448 46.42 -4.24 -7.87
N LEU A 449 47.15 -3.97 -8.93
CA LEU A 449 46.57 -3.53 -10.18
C LEU A 449 46.03 -4.75 -10.92
N GLY A 450 44.83 -4.66 -11.49
CA GLY A 450 44.22 -5.78 -12.20
C GLY A 450 44.81 -5.99 -13.59
N THR A 451 44.17 -6.84 -14.40
CA THR A 451 44.72 -7.35 -15.67
C THR A 451 44.63 -6.38 -16.86
N SER A 452 44.10 -5.18 -16.64
CA SER A 452 44.07 -4.10 -17.64
C SER A 452 45.35 -3.29 -17.53
N GLY A 453 45.79 -2.61 -18.60
CA GLY A 453 46.86 -1.60 -18.44
C GLY A 453 46.33 -0.39 -17.66
N ASN A 454 46.86 -0.15 -16.47
CA ASN A 454 46.38 0.92 -15.59
C ASN A 454 47.18 2.20 -15.78
N THR A 455 46.52 3.35 -15.70
CA THR A 455 47.19 4.65 -15.56
C THR A 455 46.62 5.34 -14.33
N THR A 456 47.35 5.25 -13.22
CA THR A 456 46.82 5.63 -11.90
C THR A 456 47.77 6.56 -11.18
N THR A 457 47.23 7.67 -10.65
CA THR A 457 47.94 8.50 -9.68
C THR A 457 47.77 7.90 -8.28
N VAL A 458 48.87 7.57 -7.61
CA VAL A 458 48.86 7.00 -6.26
C VAL A 458 49.42 7.96 -5.23
N SER A 459 48.88 7.92 -4.02
CA SER A 459 49.40 8.66 -2.86
C SER A 459 49.14 7.87 -1.58
N ALA A 460 50.07 7.91 -0.62
CA ALA A 460 49.94 7.21 0.66
C ALA A 460 49.63 5.69 0.53
N ILE A 461 50.14 5.04 -0.53
CA ILE A 461 50.10 3.59 -0.69
C ILE A 461 51.47 3.03 -0.33
N GLU A 462 51.54 2.03 0.56
CA GLU A 462 52.82 1.45 0.99
C GLU A 462 53.32 0.36 0.05
N THR A 463 52.42 -0.48 -0.49
CA THR A 463 52.77 -1.57 -1.42
C THR A 463 51.86 -1.56 -2.62
N LEU A 464 52.46 -1.54 -3.81
CA LEU A 464 51.75 -1.61 -5.09
C LEU A 464 52.31 -2.76 -5.92
N VAL A 465 51.44 -3.65 -6.37
CA VAL A 465 51.78 -4.77 -7.23
C VAL A 465 51.05 -4.56 -8.55
N GLY A 466 51.78 -4.41 -9.64
CA GLY A 466 51.20 -4.35 -10.97
C GLY A 466 50.53 -5.66 -11.39
N GLY A 467 49.73 -5.58 -12.44
CA GLY A 467 48.96 -6.70 -12.97
C GLY A 467 49.48 -7.16 -14.33
N ASP A 468 48.61 -7.85 -15.08
CA ASP A 468 48.81 -8.00 -16.51
C ASP A 468 48.48 -6.67 -17.22
N GLY A 469 49.13 -6.37 -18.32
CA GLY A 469 48.97 -5.10 -19.03
C GLY A 469 50.19 -4.22 -18.90
N THR A 470 50.08 -2.96 -19.32
CA THR A 470 51.14 -1.96 -19.12
C THR A 470 50.68 -0.96 -18.07
N ASP A 471 51.27 -1.03 -16.90
CA ASP A 471 50.95 -0.16 -15.78
C ASP A 471 51.83 1.09 -15.78
N LEU A 472 51.16 2.25 -15.80
CA LEU A 472 51.73 3.57 -15.59
C LEU A 472 51.24 4.11 -14.25
N VAL A 473 52.15 4.17 -13.29
CA VAL A 473 51.89 4.70 -11.96
C VAL A 473 52.49 6.09 -11.86
N ILE A 474 51.67 7.04 -11.44
CA ILE A 474 52.10 8.41 -11.20
C ILE A 474 52.09 8.64 -9.69
N VAL A 475 53.22 9.02 -9.10
CA VAL A 475 53.28 9.33 -7.67
C VAL A 475 52.79 10.77 -7.46
N GLY A 476 51.90 10.94 -6.47
CA GLY A 476 51.34 12.25 -6.13
C GLY A 476 52.38 13.26 -5.63
N THR A 477 51.96 14.51 -5.48
CA THR A 477 52.87 15.66 -5.29
C THR A 477 53.47 15.82 -3.88
N THR A 478 53.06 14.99 -2.93
CA THR A 478 53.51 15.08 -1.53
C THR A 478 54.74 14.22 -1.22
N GLY A 479 55.21 13.42 -2.18
CA GLY A 479 56.22 12.39 -1.97
C GLY A 479 55.58 11.07 -1.48
N SER A 480 56.16 9.93 -1.84
CA SER A 480 55.72 8.62 -1.34
C SER A 480 56.88 7.70 -1.00
N THR A 481 56.67 6.80 -0.02
CA THR A 481 57.54 5.63 0.18
C THR A 481 56.78 4.40 -0.28
N LEU A 482 57.19 3.80 -1.40
CA LEU A 482 56.41 2.76 -2.08
C LEU A 482 57.28 1.53 -2.37
N LEU A 483 56.81 0.37 -1.92
CA LEU A 483 57.30 -0.93 -2.40
C LEU A 483 56.53 -1.31 -3.67
N VAL A 484 57.24 -1.50 -4.79
CA VAL A 484 56.62 -1.85 -6.06
C VAL A 484 57.06 -3.20 -6.59
N ARG A 485 56.16 -3.90 -7.27
CA ARG A 485 56.41 -5.15 -7.99
C ARG A 485 55.65 -5.12 -9.29
N ALA A 486 56.24 -5.64 -10.37
CA ALA A 486 55.54 -5.84 -11.65
C ALA A 486 54.85 -4.57 -12.22
N VAL A 487 55.37 -3.38 -11.94
CA VAL A 487 54.89 -2.12 -12.54
C VAL A 487 55.86 -1.71 -13.66
N GLU A 488 55.35 -1.37 -14.84
CA GLU A 488 56.20 -1.06 -16.01
C GLU A 488 56.73 0.37 -16.00
N THR A 489 55.96 1.35 -15.54
CA THR A 489 56.37 2.76 -15.52
C THR A 489 55.96 3.48 -14.23
N ILE A 490 56.89 4.21 -13.62
CA ILE A 490 56.65 5.07 -12.44
C ILE A 490 57.15 6.49 -12.71
N ILE A 491 56.27 7.48 -12.56
CA ILE A 491 56.60 8.90 -12.72
C ILE A 491 56.28 9.69 -11.45
N GLY A 492 57.25 10.37 -10.84
CA GLY A 492 57.03 11.32 -9.75
C GLY A 492 56.60 12.69 -10.24
N GLN A 493 55.70 13.36 -9.51
CA GLN A 493 55.21 14.72 -9.81
C GLN A 493 55.69 15.80 -8.83
N GLY A 494 56.39 15.43 -7.76
CA GLY A 494 56.94 16.32 -6.74
C GLY A 494 56.92 15.70 -5.34
N GLY A 495 57.64 16.32 -4.41
CA GLY A 495 57.88 15.73 -3.08
C GLY A 495 59.18 14.94 -3.05
N THR A 496 59.35 14.05 -2.07
CA THR A 496 60.47 13.11 -2.03
C THR A 496 59.93 11.70 -2.20
N ASP A 497 60.17 11.14 -3.37
CA ASP A 497 59.75 9.81 -3.76
C ASP A 497 60.86 8.79 -3.48
N VAL A 498 60.50 7.78 -2.68
CA VAL A 498 61.36 6.66 -2.29
C VAL A 498 60.71 5.37 -2.76
N ILE A 499 61.23 4.81 -3.84
CA ILE A 499 60.73 3.57 -4.43
C ILE A 499 61.68 2.42 -4.08
N THR A 500 61.11 1.33 -3.55
CA THR A 500 61.83 0.06 -3.37
C THR A 500 61.23 -0.98 -4.31
N LEU A 501 62.06 -1.67 -5.08
CA LEU A 501 61.62 -2.78 -5.93
C LEU A 501 61.55 -4.06 -5.10
N GLY A 502 60.49 -4.83 -5.27
CA GLY A 502 60.36 -6.13 -4.61
C GLY A 502 61.34 -7.17 -5.17
N ASN A 503 61.49 -8.28 -4.44
CA ASN A 503 62.43 -9.36 -4.74
C ASN A 503 61.94 -10.27 -5.89
N THR A 504 61.64 -9.67 -7.04
CA THR A 504 61.26 -10.28 -8.31
C THR A 504 62.11 -9.70 -9.42
N VAL A 505 62.14 -10.32 -10.60
CA VAL A 505 62.77 -9.67 -11.76
C VAL A 505 61.95 -8.42 -12.09
N ASN A 506 62.59 -7.27 -12.13
CA ASN A 506 61.92 -6.00 -12.41
C ASN A 506 62.46 -5.39 -13.71
N THR A 507 61.55 -4.90 -14.55
CA THR A 507 61.88 -4.09 -15.74
C THR A 507 61.00 -2.86 -15.70
N LEU A 508 61.58 -1.71 -15.38
CA LEU A 508 60.86 -0.51 -14.98
C LEU A 508 61.38 0.73 -15.71
N VAL A 509 60.48 1.59 -16.16
CA VAL A 509 60.79 2.96 -16.57
C VAL A 509 60.50 3.91 -15.42
N VAL A 510 61.46 4.75 -15.05
CA VAL A 510 61.29 5.75 -13.97
C VAL A 510 61.52 7.17 -14.46
N GLY A 511 60.78 8.12 -13.91
CA GLY A 511 60.99 9.55 -14.15
C GLY A 511 60.60 10.35 -12.91
N GLY A 512 61.31 11.45 -12.63
CA GLY A 512 60.93 12.35 -11.54
C GLY A 512 60.92 11.77 -10.12
N ILE A 513 61.59 10.63 -9.86
CA ILE A 513 61.75 10.04 -8.52
C ILE A 513 63.12 10.38 -7.90
N GLU A 514 63.20 10.49 -6.57
CA GLU A 514 64.43 10.89 -5.86
C GLU A 514 65.30 9.71 -5.40
N THR A 515 64.69 8.62 -4.93
CA THR A 515 65.40 7.44 -4.43
C THR A 515 64.81 6.16 -5.00
N LEU A 516 65.68 5.29 -5.53
CA LEU A 516 65.33 3.96 -6.02
C LEU A 516 66.25 2.90 -5.40
N THR A 517 65.66 1.91 -4.74
CA THR A 517 66.38 0.75 -4.20
C THR A 517 65.89 -0.51 -4.90
N GLY A 518 66.79 -1.25 -5.53
CA GLY A 518 66.49 -2.53 -6.14
C GLY A 518 66.26 -3.66 -5.12
N GLY A 519 65.70 -4.76 -5.60
CA GLY A 519 65.47 -5.98 -4.83
C GLY A 519 66.68 -6.92 -4.87
N THR A 520 66.49 -8.16 -4.43
CA THR A 520 67.54 -9.19 -4.51
C THR A 520 67.61 -9.91 -5.87
N ALA A 521 66.67 -9.63 -6.77
CA ALA A 521 66.59 -10.23 -8.10
C ALA A 521 67.02 -9.21 -9.16
N SER A 522 67.14 -9.62 -10.43
CA SER A 522 67.65 -8.74 -11.47
C SER A 522 66.73 -7.54 -11.70
N ASP A 523 67.29 -6.35 -11.58
CA ASP A 523 66.61 -5.08 -11.77
C ASP A 523 67.15 -4.35 -13.02
N VAL A 524 66.25 -4.08 -13.97
CA VAL A 524 66.52 -3.30 -15.18
C VAL A 524 65.68 -2.03 -15.15
N VAL A 525 66.35 -0.89 -15.06
CA VAL A 525 65.70 0.42 -14.90
C VAL A 525 66.09 1.34 -16.04
N THR A 526 65.10 1.93 -16.69
CA THR A 526 65.28 2.99 -17.70
C THR A 526 64.84 4.34 -17.16
N ILE A 527 65.66 5.40 -17.29
CA ILE A 527 65.32 6.76 -16.86
C ILE A 527 64.65 7.49 -18.03
N ALA A 528 63.41 7.95 -17.84
CA ALA A 528 62.62 8.64 -18.86
C ALA A 528 62.85 10.16 -18.92
N THR A 529 63.24 10.78 -17.80
CA THR A 529 63.35 12.25 -17.68
C THR A 529 64.81 12.70 -17.60
N THR A 530 65.18 13.68 -18.41
CA THR A 530 66.50 14.32 -18.31
C THR A 530 66.50 15.40 -17.21
N GLY A 531 67.57 15.48 -16.43
CA GLY A 531 67.80 16.59 -15.49
C GLY A 531 67.37 16.38 -14.03
N SER A 532 66.89 15.18 -13.64
CA SER A 532 66.59 14.85 -12.24
C SER A 532 67.79 14.22 -11.53
N THR A 533 67.87 14.41 -10.20
CA THR A 533 68.84 13.70 -9.34
C THR A 533 68.17 12.46 -8.79
N LEU A 534 68.72 11.29 -9.11
CA LEU A 534 68.21 10.00 -8.64
C LEU A 534 69.31 9.28 -7.84
N LEU A 535 69.04 8.97 -6.58
CA LEU A 535 69.87 8.08 -5.78
C LEU A 535 69.45 6.63 -6.06
N VAL A 536 70.35 5.83 -6.62
CA VAL A 536 70.11 4.42 -6.92
C VAL A 536 70.97 3.52 -6.04
N SER A 537 70.39 2.44 -5.53
CA SER A 537 71.14 1.34 -4.91
C SER A 537 70.55 -0.02 -5.31
N ALA A 538 71.39 -1.06 -5.32
CA ALA A 538 70.98 -2.44 -5.61
C ALA A 538 70.26 -2.67 -6.97
N VAL A 539 70.50 -1.83 -7.98
CA VAL A 539 69.98 -2.03 -9.35
C VAL A 539 71.10 -2.54 -10.26
N GLU A 540 70.91 -3.67 -10.95
CA GLU A 540 71.93 -4.28 -11.82
C GLU A 540 72.12 -3.54 -13.14
N THR A 541 71.04 -3.04 -13.75
CA THR A 541 71.09 -2.33 -15.03
C THR A 541 70.33 -1.02 -14.95
N LEU A 542 71.04 0.09 -15.18
CA LEU A 542 70.47 1.43 -15.25
C LEU A 542 70.84 2.06 -16.60
N THR A 543 69.84 2.51 -17.36
CA THR A 543 70.01 3.13 -18.69
C THR A 543 69.19 4.40 -18.82
N GLY A 544 69.75 5.48 -19.37
CA GLY A 544 69.00 6.73 -19.61
C GLY A 544 69.88 7.96 -19.59
#